data_AF-A0A7G9SEQ9-F1
#
_entry.id   AF-A0A7G9SEQ9-F1
#
_cell.length_a   1.000
_cell.length_b   1.000
_cell.length_c   1.000
_cell.angle_alpha   90.00
_cell.angle_beta   90.00
_cell.angle_gamma   90.00
#
_symmetry.space_group_name_H-M   'P 1'
#
loop_
_entity.id
_entity.type
_entity.pdbx_description
1 polymer ?
#
loop_
_entity_poly.entity_id
_entity_poly.type
_entity_poly.pdbx_seq_one_letter_code
_entity_poly.pdbx_strand_id
1 'polypeptide(L)' 'MVATVATVAYLGLEARSVEVQVQLAAGLPAFVIDAARKLPLPPIAE' A
#
# COMPACT_ATOMS: atom_id res chain seq x y z
N MET A 1 11.26 -2.34 11.08
CA MET A 1 10.24 -1.29 11.35
C MET A 1 9.25 -1.26 10.20
N VAL A 2 7.96 -1.03 10.44
CA VAL A 2 6.91 -1.01 9.41
C VAL A 2 6.06 0.25 9.57
N ALA A 3 5.72 0.90 8.45
CA ALA A 3 4.79 2.02 8.38
C ALA A 3 3.65 1.69 7.42
N THR A 4 2.44 2.14 7.75
CA THR A 4 1.23 2.03 6.92
C THR A 4 0.74 3.41 6.53
N VAL A 5 0.28 3.59 5.29
CA VAL A 5 -0.26 4.85 4.77
C VAL A 5 -1.52 4.57 3.97
N ALA A 6 -2.62 5.24 4.31
CA ALA A 6 -3.84 5.24 3.52
C ALA A 6 -3.75 6.28 2.40
N THR A 7 -4.09 5.88 1.18
CA THR A 7 -4.05 6.75 0.00
C THR A 7 -5.08 6.30 -1.04
N VAL A 8 -5.10 6.95 -2.20
CA VAL A 8 -5.93 6.59 -3.34
C VAL A 8 -5.02 6.26 -4.53
N ALA A 9 -5.34 5.18 -5.24
CA ALA A 9 -4.68 4.82 -6.49
C ALA A 9 -5.73 4.49 -7.56
N TYR A 10 -5.37 4.70 -8.83
CA TYR A 10 -6.23 4.35 -9.95
C TYR A 10 -6.04 2.89 -10.36
N LEU A 11 -7.13 2.14 -10.44
CA LEU A 11 -7.20 0.85 -11.11
C LEU A 11 -7.86 1.04 -12.47
N GLY A 12 -7.06 1.29 -13.50
CA GLY A 12 -7.58 1.78 -14.77
C GLY A 12 -8.11 3.21 -14.62
N LEU A 13 -9.42 3.41 -14.79
CA LEU A 13 -10.08 4.72 -14.66
C LEU A 13 -10.85 4.89 -13.34
N GLU A 14 -10.90 3.85 -12.50
CA GLU A 14 -11.58 3.90 -11.21
C GLU A 14 -10.58 4.26 -10.10
N ALA A 15 -10.87 5.32 -9.34
CA ALA A 15 -10.12 5.66 -8.14
C ALA A 15 -10.53 4.72 -7.00
N ARG A 16 -9.56 4.06 -6.36
CA ARG A 16 -9.80 3.19 -5.21
C ARG A 16 -8.89 3.54 -4.05
N SER A 17 -9.42 3.44 -2.84
CA SER A 17 -8.62 3.53 -1.61
C SER A 17 -7.65 2.36 -1.54
N VAL A 18 -6.40 2.65 -1.18
CA VAL A 18 -5.31 1.68 -1.06
C VAL A 18 -4.57 1.93 0.25
N GLU A 19 -4.19 0.85 0.92
CA GLU A 19 -3.25 0.89 2.05
C GLU A 19 -1.87 0.46 1.56
N VAL A 20 -0.86 1.29 1.80
CA VAL A 20 0.53 1.01 1.45
C VAL A 20 1.31 0.65 2.70
N GLN A 21 2.07 -0.43 2.64
CA GLN A 21 3.00 -0.84 3.69
C GLN A 21 4.44 -0.61 3.24
N VAL A 22 5.22 0.06 4.09
CA VAL A 22 6.65 0.28 3.89
C VAL A 22 7.42 -0.38 5.03
N GLN A 23 8.43 -1.18 4.68
CA GLN A 23 9.23 -1.91 5.64
C GLN A 23 10.70 -1.48 5.55
N LEU A 24 11.31 -1.30 6.71
CA LEU A 24 12.75 -1.08 6.86
C LEU A 24 13.39 -2.34 7.43
N ALA A 25 14.28 -2.94 6.63
CA ALA A 25 15.10 -4.08 6.98
C ALA A 25 16.56 -3.65 7.18
N ALA A 26 17.17 -4.04 8.30
CA ALA A 26 18.57 -3.74 8.59
C ALA A 26 19.49 -4.57 7.68
N GLY A 27 20.59 -3.96 7.21
CA GLY A 27 21.58 -4.65 6.38
C GLY A 27 21.15 -4.88 4.91
N LEU A 28 19.99 -4.36 4.49
CA LEU A 28 19.53 -4.41 3.10
C LEU A 28 19.57 -3.00 2.47
N PRO A 29 20.66 -2.59 1.80
CA PRO A 29 20.78 -1.29 1.15
C PRO A 29 20.13 -1.31 -0.24
N ALA A 30 18.90 -1.82 -0.33
CA ALA A 30 18.15 -1.92 -1.57
C ALA A 30 16.73 -1.41 -1.38
N PHE A 31 16.22 -0.71 -2.38
CA PHE A 31 14.81 -0.34 -2.45
C PHE A 31 14.08 -1.36 -3.30
N VAL A 32 13.23 -2.17 -2.69
CA VAL A 32 12.47 -3.22 -3.36
C VAL A 32 11.00 -2.85 -3.32
N ILE A 33 10.37 -2.81 -4.48
CA ILE A 33 8.92 -2.64 -4.61
C ILE A 33 8.32 -4.03 -4.78
N ASP A 34 7.49 -4.43 -3.82
CA ASP A 34 6.69 -5.65 -3.95
C ASP A 34 5.25 -5.29 -4.33
N ALA A 35 4.71 -5.97 -5.34
CA ALA A 35 3.33 -5.82 -5.75
C ALA A 35 2.49 -6.94 -5.14
N ALA A 36 2.09 -6.77 -3.88
CA ALA A 36 1.15 -7.70 -3.26
C ALA A 36 -0.24 -7.57 -3.91
N ARG A 37 -0.77 -8.69 -4.45
CA ARG A 37 -2.13 -8.72 -5.00
C ARG A 37 -3.13 -9.10 -3.91
N LYS A 38 -3.72 -8.11 -3.24
CA LYS A 38 -5.12 -8.20 -2.75
C LYS A 38 -5.68 -6.83 -2.34
N LEU A 39 -6.82 -6.45 -2.91
CA LEU A 39 -7.57 -5.25 -2.54
C LEU A 39 -8.93 -5.63 -1.94
N PRO A 40 -9.09 -5.59 -0.61
CA PRO A 40 -10.38 -5.38 0.03
C PRO A 40 -10.43 -3.97 0.65
N LEU A 41 -11.53 -3.26 0.37
CA LEU A 41 -11.80 -1.91 0.88
C LEU A 41 -12.15 -1.95 2.38
N PRO A 42 -11.68 -1.00 3.21
CA PRO A 42 -12.33 -0.72 4.48
C PRO A 42 -13.76 -0.22 4.21
N PRO A 43 -14.76 -0.52 5.07
CA PRO A 43 -16.05 0.13 4.99
C PRO A 43 -15.82 1.63 5.13
N ILE A 44 -16.23 2.39 4.11
CA ILE A 44 -16.26 3.85 4.17
C ILE A 44 -17.14 4.25 5.36
N ALA A 45 -16.50 4.54 6.49
CA ALA A 45 -17.14 5.26 7.57
C ALA A 45 -17.25 6.71 7.08
N GLU A 46 -18.49 7.07 6.75
CA GLU A 46 -19.09 8.41 6.53
C GLU A 46 -18.18 9.53 5.98
#